data_AF-A0A511W187-F1
#
_entry.id   AF-A0A511W187-F1
#
_cell.length_a   1.000
_cell.length_b   1.000
_cell.length_c   1.000
_cell.angle_alpha   90.00
_cell.angle_beta   90.00
_cell.angle_gamma   90.00
#
_symmetry.space_group_name_H-M   'P 1'
#
loop_
_entity.id
_entity.type
_entity.pdbx_description
1 polymer ?
#
loop_
_entity_poly.entity_id
_entity_poly.type
_entity_poly.pdbx_seq_one_letter_code
_entity_poly.pdbx_strand_id
1 'polypeptide(L)'
;MKKYNAISSLCLGIFVILFFMMVNDVSFGSLGRIAIISMCLFPLLGAIVGLKAKNSFVKWIIIILNLLAFITIAFLLLLGFGMGEA
;
A
#
# COMPACT_ATOMS: atom_id res chain seq x y z
N MET A 1 -15.58 1.05 16.02
CA MET A 1 -14.82 2.29 15.72
C MET A 1 -13.29 2.10 15.72
N LYS A 2 -12.66 1.46 16.72
CA LYS A 2 -11.25 0.97 16.60
C LYS A 2 -11.02 -0.02 15.45
N LYS A 3 -12.08 -0.74 15.06
CA LYS A 3 -12.09 -1.68 13.92
C LYS A 3 -11.59 -1.05 12.62
N TYR A 4 -11.95 0.20 12.31
CA TYR A 4 -11.51 0.87 11.08
C TYR A 4 -10.02 1.23 11.09
N ASN A 5 -9.49 1.70 12.23
CA ASN A 5 -8.04 1.89 12.39
C ASN A 5 -7.30 0.54 12.29
N ALA A 6 -7.85 -0.53 12.85
CA ALA A 6 -7.27 -1.87 12.75
C ALA A 6 -7.25 -2.38 11.29
N ILE A 7 -8.34 -2.21 10.54
CA ILE A 7 -8.42 -2.60 9.12
C ILE A 7 -7.45 -1.76 8.27
N SER A 8 -7.39 -0.45 8.51
CA SER A 8 -6.46 0.44 7.80
C SER A 8 -4.99 0.09 8.09
N SER A 9 -4.67 -0.24 9.35
CA SER A 9 -3.35 -0.73 9.73
C SER A 9 -3.05 -2.11 9.15
N LEU A 10 -4.05 -2.99 9.02
CA LEU A 10 -3.89 -4.30 8.39
C LEU A 10 -3.60 -4.16 6.90
N CYS A 11 -4.30 -3.26 6.20
CA CYS A 11 -4.02 -2.95 4.79
C CYS A 11 -2.58 -2.46 4.61
N LEU A 12 -2.12 -1.59 5.51
CA LEU A 12 -0.73 -1.11 5.48
C LEU A 12 0.28 -2.22 5.78
N GLY A 13 -0.01 -3.10 6.74
CA GLY A 13 0.82 -4.27 7.02
C GLY A 13 0.94 -5.20 5.82
N ILE A 14 -0.16 -5.49 5.13
CA ILE A 14 -0.16 -6.29 3.90
C ILE A 14 0.68 -5.62 2.81
N PHE A 15 0.52 -4.31 2.62
CA PHE A 15 1.36 -3.55 1.69
C PHE A 15 2.85 -3.69 2.03
N VAL A 16 3.24 -3.50 3.29
CA VAL A 16 4.65 -3.60 3.71
C VAL A 16 5.21 -4.99 3.46
N ILE A 17 4.45 -6.05 3.74
CA ILE A 17 4.89 -7.43 3.48
C ILE A 17 5.09 -7.65 1.98
N LEU A 18 4.10 -7.29 1.17
CA LEU A 18 4.19 -7.42 -0.29
C LEU A 18 5.38 -6.61 -0.83
N PHE A 19 5.52 -5.37 -0.40
CA PHE A 19 6.61 -4.47 -0.78
C PHE A 19 7.97 -5.06 -0.42
N PHE A 20 8.11 -5.62 0.78
CA PHE A 20 9.34 -6.26 1.21
C PHE A 20 9.66 -7.48 0.34
N MET A 21 8.67 -8.30 0.00
CA MET A 21 8.86 -9.42 -0.92
C MET A 21 9.31 -8.94 -2.31
N MET A 22 8.76 -7.83 -2.81
CA MET A 22 9.19 -7.21 -4.07
C MET A 22 10.65 -6.74 -4.02
N VAL A 23 11.06 -6.08 -2.93
CA VAL A 23 12.44 -5.58 -2.74
C VAL A 23 13.46 -6.72 -2.62
N ASN A 24 13.05 -7.89 -2.14
CA ASN A 24 13.90 -9.07 -2.04
C ASN A 24 13.85 -9.96 -3.30
N ASP A 25 13.34 -9.44 -4.43
CA ASP A 25 13.21 -10.16 -5.70
C ASP A 25 12.49 -11.51 -5.56
N VAL A 26 11.52 -11.61 -4.64
CA VAL A 26 10.74 -12.84 -4.46
C VAL A 26 9.89 -13.05 -5.71
N SER A 27 10.13 -14.18 -6.40
CA SER A 27 9.37 -14.51 -7.61
C SER A 27 7.93 -14.88 -7.27
N PHE A 28 7.01 -14.02 -7.69
CA PHE A 28 5.57 -14.29 -7.61
C PHE A 28 5.03 -15.02 -8.84
N GLY A 29 5.87 -15.33 -9.85
CA GLY A 29 5.43 -15.96 -11.09
C GLY A 29 4.24 -15.24 -11.75
N SER A 30 3.18 -15.96 -12.09
CA SER A 30 1.95 -15.36 -12.67
C SER A 30 1.20 -14.45 -11.69
N LEU A 31 1.41 -14.60 -10.38
CA LEU A 31 0.80 -13.77 -9.34
C LEU A 31 1.50 -12.41 -9.21
N GLY A 32 2.65 -12.18 -9.85
CA GLY A 32 3.39 -10.92 -9.73
C GLY A 32 2.57 -9.70 -10.15
N ARG A 33 1.82 -9.81 -11.26
CA ARG A 33 0.89 -8.75 -11.67
C ARG A 33 -0.21 -8.52 -10.63
N ILE A 34 -0.74 -9.58 -10.05
CA ILE A 34 -1.77 -9.49 -9.02
C ILE A 34 -1.21 -8.83 -7.76
N ALA A 35 0.01 -9.20 -7.34
CA ALA A 35 0.70 -8.62 -6.19
C ALA A 35 0.92 -7.11 -6.35
N ILE A 36 1.33 -6.65 -7.54
CA ILE A 36 1.48 -5.23 -7.85
C ILE A 36 0.12 -4.50 -7.79
N ILE A 37 -0.92 -5.06 -8.40
CA ILE A 37 -2.28 -4.46 -8.34
C ILE A 37 -2.75 -4.36 -6.88
N SER A 38 -2.51 -5.41 -6.09
CA SER A 38 -2.78 -5.42 -4.64
C SER A 38 -2.01 -4.34 -3.89
N MET A 39 -0.72 -4.13 -4.19
CA MET A 39 0.08 -3.06 -3.57
C MET A 39 -0.45 -1.66 -3.87
N CYS A 40 -1.16 -1.43 -4.97
CA CYS A 40 -1.85 -0.17 -5.23
C CYS A 40 -3.21 -0.09 -4.49
N LEU A 41 -3.98 -1.18 -4.52
CA LEU A 41 -5.33 -1.21 -3.94
C LEU A 41 -5.32 -1.14 -2.41
N PHE A 42 -4.40 -1.84 -1.74
CA PHE A 42 -4.40 -1.94 -0.28
C PHE A 42 -4.11 -0.60 0.42
N PRO A 43 -3.10 0.19 0.05
CA PRO A 43 -2.89 1.52 0.63
C PRO A 43 -4.06 2.46 0.37
N LEU A 44 -4.66 2.39 -0.82
CA LEU A 44 -5.78 3.25 -1.19
C LEU A 44 -7.05 2.89 -0.39
N LEU A 45 -7.34 1.60 -0.24
CA LEU A 45 -8.39 1.11 0.67
C LEU A 45 -8.08 1.47 2.13
N GLY A 46 -6.83 1.32 2.55
CA GLY A 46 -6.37 1.68 3.89
C GLY A 46 -6.59 3.16 4.19
N ALA A 47 -6.29 4.06 3.25
CA ALA A 47 -6.56 5.49 3.37
C ALA A 47 -8.08 5.79 3.48
N ILE A 48 -8.91 5.21 2.60
CA ILE A 48 -10.37 5.41 2.59
C ILE A 48 -11.00 4.90 3.90
N VAL A 49 -10.61 3.71 4.35
CA VAL A 49 -11.11 3.12 5.60
C VAL A 49 -10.60 3.92 6.81
N GLY A 50 -9.36 4.40 6.76
CA GLY A 50 -8.78 5.29 7.78
C GLY A 50 -9.58 6.59 7.92
N LEU A 51 -10.04 7.19 6.83
CA LEU A 51 -10.87 8.40 6.84
C LEU A 51 -12.21 8.21 7.60
N LYS A 52 -12.79 7.01 7.56
CA LYS A 52 -14.02 6.66 8.29
C LYS A 52 -13.81 6.39 9.79
N ALA A 53 -12.57 6.39 10.28
CA ALA A 53 -12.28 6.17 11.69
C ALA A 53 -12.58 7.41 12.56
N LYS A 54 -12.78 7.19 13.87
CA LYS A 54 -13.03 8.26 14.86
C LYS A 54 -11.82 9.21 14.90
N ASN A 55 -12.08 10.51 15.00
CA ASN A 55 -11.04 11.53 14.99
C ASN A 55 -10.09 11.33 16.19
N SER A 56 -8.83 11.03 15.89
CA SER A 56 -7.77 10.75 16.85
C SER A 56 -6.43 10.97 16.15
N PHE A 57 -5.39 11.36 16.89
CA PHE A 57 -4.06 11.57 16.33
C PHE A 57 -3.54 10.35 15.56
N VAL A 58 -3.82 9.14 16.07
CA VAL A 58 -3.45 7.87 15.44
C VAL A 58 -4.11 7.67 14.07
N LYS A 59 -5.33 8.18 13.87
CA LYS A 59 -6.01 8.12 12.57
C LYS A 59 -5.23 8.89 11.51
N TRP A 60 -4.80 10.11 11.83
CA TRP A 60 -4.07 10.97 10.89
C TRP A 60 -2.73 10.36 10.50
N ILE A 61 -2.01 9.80 11.47
CA ILE A 61 -0.76 9.06 11.22
C ILE A 61 -1.01 7.93 10.22
N ILE A 62 -2.01 7.07 10.48
CA ILE A 62 -2.29 5.91 9.63
C ILE A 62 -2.70 6.33 8.20
N ILE A 63 -3.47 7.41 8.06
CA ILE A 63 -3.86 7.94 6.74
C ILE A 63 -2.64 8.43 5.98
N ILE A 64 -1.77 9.22 6.62
CA ILE A 64 -0.54 9.74 6.01
C ILE A 64 0.36 8.58 5.57
N LEU A 65 0.52 7.57 6.41
CA LEU A 65 1.30 6.37 6.10
C LEU A 65 0.75 5.59 4.89
N ASN A 66 -0.57 5.41 4.80
CA ASN A 66 -1.20 4.78 3.63
C ASN A 66 -1.05 5.64 2.36
N LEU A 67 -1.13 6.97 2.49
CA LEU A 67 -0.94 7.88 1.37
C LEU A 67 0.51 7.84 0.86
N LEU A 68 1.49 7.86 1.76
CA LEU A 68 2.91 7.70 1.41
C LEU A 68 3.17 6.37 0.72
N ALA A 69 2.63 5.26 1.27
CA ALA A 69 2.72 3.94 0.64
C ALA A 69 2.19 3.94 -0.80
N PHE A 70 1.03 4.57 -1.03
CA PHE A 70 0.46 4.70 -2.37
C PHE A 70 1.35 5.52 -3.31
N ILE A 71 1.88 6.65 -2.85
CA ILE A 71 2.79 7.48 -3.64
C ILE A 71 4.08 6.72 -3.97
N THR A 72 4.65 5.99 -3.02
CA THR A 72 5.86 5.18 -3.23
C THR A 72 5.65 4.13 -4.31
N ILE A 73 4.56 3.36 -4.25
CA ILE A 73 4.32 2.34 -5.28
C ILE A 73 4.00 2.96 -6.65
N ALA A 74 3.26 4.08 -6.68
CA ALA A 74 2.98 4.79 -7.92
C ALA A 74 4.27 5.32 -8.57
N PHE A 75 5.18 5.87 -7.76
CA PHE A 75 6.49 6.36 -8.20
C PHE A 75 7.37 5.21 -8.71
N LEU A 76 7.41 4.08 -8.02
CA LEU A 76 8.16 2.89 -8.46
C LEU A 76 7.61 2.31 -9.75
N LEU A 77 6.28 2.30 -9.93
CA LEU A 77 5.66 1.89 -11.18
C LEU A 77 6.03 2.85 -12.31
N LEU A 78 5.97 4.16 -12.08
CA LEU A 78 6.42 5.17 -13.04
C LEU A 78 7.88 4.98 -13.44
N LEU A 79 8.77 4.70 -12.47
CA LEU A 79 10.17 4.38 -12.74
C LEU A 79 10.30 3.08 -13.56
N GLY A 80 9.57 2.03 -13.19
CA GLY A 80 9.60 0.74 -13.89
C GLY A 80 9.06 0.82 -15.33
N PHE A 81 8.00 1.59 -15.57
CA PHE A 81 7.48 1.85 -16.91
C PHE A 81 8.43 2.77 -17.71
N GLY A 82 8.99 3.81 -17.08
CA GLY A 82 9.91 4.74 -17.73
C GLY A 82 11.29 4.16 -18.06
N MET A 83 11.75 3.16 -17.31
CA MET A 83 12.98 2.42 -17.61
C MET A 83 12.75 1.23 -18.55
N GLY A 84 11.51 0.79 -18.73
CA GLY A 84 11.15 -0.33 -19.63
C GLY A 84 11.01 0.06 -21.10
N GLU A 85 11.05 1.35 -21.42
CA GLU A 85 10.93 1.89 -22.79
C GLU A 85 12.27 2.40 -23.38
N ALA A 86 13.41 2.12 -22.74
CA ALA A 86 14.75 2.53 -23.21
C ALA A 86 15.55 1.38 -23.84
#